data_AF-A0AAN7PDA0-F1
#
_entry.id   AF-A0AAN7PDA0-F1
#
_cell.length_a   1.000
_cell.length_b   1.000
_cell.length_c   1.000
_cell.angle_alpha   90.00
_cell.angle_beta   90.00
_cell.angle_gamma   90.00
#
_symmetry.space_group_name_H-M   'P 1'
#
loop_
_entity.id
_entity.type
_entity.pdbx_description
1 polymer ?
#
loop_
_entity_poly.entity_id
_entity_poly.type
_entity_poly.pdbx_seq_one_letter_code
_entity_poly.pdbx_strand_id
1 'polypeptide(L)'
;MFNTCNAAMDYKWVQQPPIQMFNPYVNNGGTVVAIAGSDYAIIGSDSRLSEGRSVATRYANKLFELSDLTVFGCSGCWCDVLTFTRIITARMRMYKHQNNKVMSTEAVAQMISTALYYKRFFPYYISSILAGLDASGKGCLFNYDAIGHCERVSYEACGTGCLLASPMLDNKVGLKNMENVIFKPIDIDDALNVIKDAFIVVAERDIFTGDSVDINVITEDGIERSKFDQIENNAHFEDLKCYFDPSWIKKKKFAMPHIKAFPEALSMALDEQQTLLNSSGNFN
;
A
#
# COMPACT_ATOMS: atom_id res chain seq x y z
N MET A 1 -26.38 -6.71 58.43
CA MET A 1 -25.59 -7.96 58.46
C MET A 1 -25.02 -8.17 57.08
N PHE A 2 -23.79 -8.65 57.03
CA PHE A 2 -22.80 -8.49 55.96
C PHE A 2 -23.21 -8.99 54.58
N ASN A 3 -22.71 -8.26 53.57
CA ASN A 3 -22.46 -8.73 52.21
C ASN A 3 -21.76 -10.10 52.21
N THR A 4 -22.29 -11.02 51.42
CA THR A 4 -21.51 -12.08 50.77
C THR A 4 -21.93 -12.07 49.31
N CYS A 5 -21.17 -11.39 48.44
CA CYS A 5 -20.08 -12.03 47.69
C CYS A 5 -20.53 -13.36 47.09
N ASN A 6 -21.23 -13.28 45.95
CA ASN A 6 -21.08 -14.18 44.82
C ASN A 6 -21.75 -13.55 43.59
N ALA A 7 -21.32 -12.33 43.26
CA ALA A 7 -21.25 -11.98 41.84
C ALA A 7 -20.05 -12.77 41.31
N ALA A 8 -20.32 -14.00 40.84
CA ALA A 8 -19.42 -14.64 39.90
C ALA A 8 -19.23 -13.61 38.78
N MET A 9 -18.05 -13.00 38.76
CA MET A 9 -17.61 -12.11 37.71
C MET A 9 -17.54 -12.98 36.46
N ASP A 10 -18.66 -13.09 35.76
CA ASP A 10 -18.73 -13.68 34.43
C ASP A 10 -17.86 -12.79 33.53
N TYR A 11 -16.60 -13.18 33.37
CA TYR A 11 -15.60 -12.57 32.49
C TYR A 11 -15.93 -12.82 31.00
N LYS A 12 -17.21 -12.90 30.64
CA LYS A 12 -17.72 -13.06 29.28
C LYS A 12 -17.97 -11.72 28.58
N TRP A 13 -17.11 -10.72 28.79
CA TRP A 13 -17.22 -9.40 28.15
C TRP A 13 -16.13 -9.07 27.11
N VAL A 14 -15.53 -10.09 26.46
CA VAL A 14 -14.89 -9.90 25.14
C VAL A 14 -15.11 -11.15 24.26
N GLN A 15 -16.28 -11.26 23.64
CA GLN A 15 -16.48 -12.17 22.52
C GLN A 15 -17.18 -11.39 21.40
N GLN A 16 -16.40 -10.80 20.50
CA GLN A 16 -16.54 -10.93 19.03
C GLN A 16 -15.16 -10.73 18.36
N PRO A 17 -14.73 -11.60 17.43
CA PRO A 17 -14.48 -11.08 16.09
C PRO A 17 -15.00 -12.04 15.03
N PRO A 18 -16.23 -11.86 14.56
CA PRO A 18 -16.43 -11.99 13.12
C PRO A 18 -17.44 -10.92 12.65
N ILE A 19 -17.27 -10.26 11.51
CA ILE A 19 -17.50 -10.83 10.18
C ILE A 19 -16.46 -10.30 9.19
N GLN A 20 -15.72 -11.19 8.54
CA GLN A 20 -14.98 -10.86 7.32
C GLN A 20 -15.82 -11.28 6.11
N MET A 21 -16.47 -10.34 5.44
CA MET A 21 -16.97 -10.55 4.08
C MET A 21 -16.94 -9.25 3.27
N PHE A 22 -15.81 -8.99 2.64
CA PHE A 22 -15.81 -8.84 1.19
C PHE A 22 -14.58 -9.59 0.65
N ASN A 23 -14.82 -10.59 -0.20
CA ASN A 23 -13.83 -11.56 -0.68
C ASN A 23 -13.79 -11.55 -2.22
N PRO A 24 -12.82 -10.85 -2.82
CA PRO A 24 -12.50 -11.17 -4.20
C PRO A 24 -10.99 -11.15 -4.58
N TYR A 25 -10.09 -12.08 -4.25
CA TYR A 25 -10.11 -13.22 -3.34
C TYR A 25 -8.71 -13.41 -2.70
N VAL A 26 -8.18 -12.60 -1.79
CA VAL A 26 -8.76 -11.89 -0.64
C VAL A 26 -8.05 -10.52 -0.60
N ASN A 27 -8.87 -9.47 -0.69
CA ASN A 27 -8.59 -8.15 -1.27
C ASN A 27 -7.29 -7.45 -0.80
N ASN A 28 -6.35 -7.19 -1.71
CA ASN A 28 -4.99 -6.75 -1.38
C ASN A 28 -4.76 -5.24 -1.48
N GLY A 29 -5.79 -4.45 -1.15
CA GLY A 29 -5.72 -3.05 -0.74
C GLY A 29 -4.84 -2.12 -1.60
N GLY A 30 -4.30 -1.10 -0.93
CA GLY A 30 -3.43 -0.10 -1.53
C GLY A 30 -4.19 1.07 -2.13
N THR A 31 -3.44 2.13 -2.42
CA THR A 31 -3.93 3.39 -2.92
C THR A 31 -3.04 3.85 -4.08
N VAL A 32 -3.68 4.30 -5.16
CA VAL A 32 -3.01 4.94 -6.28
C VAL A 32 -3.61 6.33 -6.44
N VAL A 33 -2.75 7.33 -6.61
CA VAL A 33 -3.16 8.73 -6.82
C VAL A 33 -2.50 9.24 -8.07
N ALA A 34 -3.23 9.97 -8.91
CA ALA A 34 -2.68 10.56 -10.12
C ALA A 34 -3.17 11.99 -10.34
N ILE A 35 -2.32 12.81 -10.96
CA ILE A 35 -2.60 14.19 -11.35
C ILE A 35 -2.07 14.42 -12.78
N ALA A 36 -2.91 14.96 -13.66
CA ALA A 36 -2.52 15.43 -14.99
C ALA A 36 -2.32 16.95 -14.96
N GLY A 37 -1.16 17.37 -15.44
CA GLY A 37 -0.83 18.76 -15.71
C GLY A 37 -0.95 19.10 -17.19
N SER A 38 -0.38 20.24 -17.56
CA SER A 38 -0.45 20.75 -18.94
C SER A 38 0.42 19.95 -19.91
N ASP A 39 1.59 19.52 -19.46
CA ASP A 39 2.69 18.89 -20.20
C ASP A 39 3.24 17.64 -19.49
N TYR A 40 2.62 17.25 -18.37
CA TYR A 40 3.06 16.13 -17.56
C TYR A 40 1.87 15.36 -16.97
N ALA A 41 2.13 14.11 -16.56
CA ALA A 41 1.24 13.35 -15.71
C ALA A 41 2.06 12.69 -14.58
N ILE A 42 1.58 12.78 -13.34
CA ILE A 42 2.22 12.13 -12.20
C ILE A 42 1.28 11.05 -11.68
N ILE A 43 1.83 9.88 -11.41
CA ILE A 43 1.11 8.79 -10.76
C ILE A 43 1.95 8.24 -9.61
N GLY A 44 1.34 8.10 -8.45
CA GLY A 44 1.95 7.55 -7.25
C GLY A 44 1.17 6.36 -6.72
N SER A 45 1.86 5.40 -6.13
CA SER A 45 1.25 4.29 -5.42
C SER A 45 2.03 3.93 -4.16
N ASP A 46 1.34 3.43 -3.15
CA ASP A 46 1.99 2.84 -1.99
C ASP A 46 2.57 1.45 -2.28
N SER A 47 3.55 1.01 -1.49
CA SER A 47 4.24 -0.27 -1.66
C SER A 47 3.68 -1.41 -0.80
N ARG A 48 2.70 -1.12 0.05
CA ARG A 48 2.12 -2.10 0.98
C ARG A 48 1.12 -3.02 0.28
N LEU A 49 1.21 -4.31 0.55
CA LEU A 49 0.20 -5.30 0.22
C LEU A 49 -0.27 -5.95 1.52
N SER A 50 -1.58 -5.89 1.77
CA SER A 50 -2.16 -6.31 3.04
C SER A 50 -3.21 -7.39 2.83
N GLU A 51 -3.19 -8.40 3.67
CA GLU A 51 -4.21 -9.44 3.76
C GLU A 51 -4.93 -9.32 5.10
N GLY A 52 -6.14 -8.78 5.07
CA GLY A 52 -6.91 -8.51 6.28
C GLY A 52 -6.19 -7.52 7.19
N ARG A 53 -5.64 -7.99 8.32
CA ARG A 53 -4.86 -7.18 9.26
C ARG A 53 -3.36 -7.50 9.25
N SER A 54 -2.95 -8.39 8.36
CA SER A 54 -1.55 -8.78 8.20
C SER A 54 -0.97 -8.08 6.98
N VAL A 55 0.30 -7.67 7.07
CA VAL A 55 1.04 -7.13 5.93
C VAL A 55 1.70 -8.31 5.21
N ALA A 56 1.26 -8.60 3.99
CA ALA A 56 1.81 -9.67 3.16
C ALA A 56 3.18 -9.27 2.58
N THR A 57 3.31 -8.04 2.09
CA THR A 57 4.60 -7.46 1.68
C THR A 57 4.59 -5.94 1.81
N ARG A 58 5.78 -5.36 2.01
CA ARG A 58 6.00 -3.90 2.12
C ARG A 58 6.60 -3.29 0.86
N TYR A 59 6.84 -4.09 -0.18
CA TYR A 59 7.65 -3.71 -1.35
C TYR A 59 6.96 -4.06 -2.68
N ALA A 60 5.62 -4.12 -2.71
CA ALA A 60 4.87 -4.40 -3.93
C ALA A 60 4.70 -3.12 -4.76
N ASN A 61 5.36 -3.08 -5.93
CA ASN A 61 5.17 -1.99 -6.89
C ASN A 61 3.82 -2.14 -7.62
N LYS A 62 2.96 -1.13 -7.54
CA LYS A 62 1.63 -1.11 -8.18
C LYS A 62 1.58 -0.29 -9.48
N LEU A 63 2.69 0.34 -9.86
CA LEU A 63 2.84 1.10 -11.09
C LEU A 63 3.50 0.24 -12.17
N PHE A 64 2.76 0.00 -13.25
CA PHE A 64 3.20 -0.81 -14.38
C PHE A 64 3.41 0.05 -15.61
N GLU A 65 4.64 0.10 -16.09
CA GLU A 65 4.96 0.80 -17.33
C GLU A 65 4.53 -0.02 -18.54
N LEU A 66 3.58 0.53 -19.29
CA LEU A 66 3.05 -0.10 -20.49
C LEU A 66 3.80 0.35 -21.75
N SER A 67 4.21 1.62 -21.77
CA SER A 67 4.99 2.26 -22.83
C SER A 67 5.86 3.36 -22.24
N ASP A 68 6.74 3.96 -23.06
CA ASP A 68 7.67 5.02 -22.64
C ASP A 68 6.97 6.29 -22.15
N LEU A 69 5.67 6.46 -22.45
CA LEU A 69 4.84 7.61 -22.08
C LEU A 69 3.54 7.22 -21.36
N THR A 70 3.39 5.96 -20.96
CA THR A 70 2.13 5.46 -20.39
C THR A 70 2.40 4.51 -19.23
N VAL A 71 1.86 4.87 -18.06
CA VAL A 71 1.95 4.11 -16.82
C VAL A 71 0.54 3.71 -16.37
N PHE A 72 0.39 2.46 -15.98
CA PHE A 72 -0.85 1.90 -15.47
C PHE A 72 -0.70 1.61 -13.98
N GLY A 73 -1.38 2.38 -13.14
CA GLY A 73 -1.44 2.15 -11.70
C GLY A 73 -2.64 1.31 -11.35
N CYS A 74 -2.45 0.22 -10.60
CA CYS A 74 -3.51 -0.75 -10.37
C CYS A 74 -3.48 -1.32 -8.95
N SER A 75 -4.64 -1.28 -8.29
CA SER A 75 -4.89 -1.76 -6.92
C SER A 75 -6.04 -2.78 -6.91
N GLY A 76 -6.24 -3.50 -5.80
CA GLY A 76 -7.33 -4.50 -5.67
C GLY A 76 -6.81 -5.93 -5.50
N CYS A 77 -7.45 -6.94 -6.13
CA CYS A 77 -6.90 -8.30 -6.09
C CYS A 77 -5.57 -8.34 -6.80
N TRP A 78 -4.50 -8.52 -6.04
CA TRP A 78 -3.16 -8.65 -6.58
C TRP A 78 -3.04 -9.70 -7.70
N CYS A 79 -3.81 -10.79 -7.55
CA CYS A 79 -3.94 -11.85 -8.54
C CYS A 79 -4.39 -11.34 -9.92
N ASP A 80 -5.46 -10.53 -9.92
CA ASP A 80 -6.09 -9.97 -11.10
C ASP A 80 -5.24 -8.84 -11.66
N VAL A 81 -4.66 -8.00 -10.79
CA VAL A 81 -3.74 -6.93 -11.18
C VAL A 81 -2.61 -7.48 -12.03
N LEU A 82 -1.92 -8.52 -11.56
CA LEU A 82 -0.80 -9.14 -12.28
C LEU A 82 -1.26 -9.80 -13.59
N THR A 83 -2.38 -10.52 -13.55
CA THR A 83 -2.91 -11.22 -14.73
C THR A 83 -3.34 -10.24 -15.82
N PHE A 84 -4.13 -9.23 -15.43
CA PHE A 84 -4.65 -8.22 -16.33
C PHE A 84 -3.52 -7.39 -16.95
N THR A 85 -2.55 -6.95 -16.14
CA THR A 85 -1.37 -6.20 -16.63
C THR A 85 -0.59 -7.01 -17.66
N ARG A 86 -0.39 -8.31 -17.43
CA ARG A 86 0.28 -9.20 -18.41
C ARG A 86 -0.50 -9.30 -19.72
N ILE A 87 -1.83 -9.39 -19.66
CA ILE A 87 -2.70 -9.46 -20.85
C ILE A 87 -2.62 -8.15 -21.64
N ILE A 88 -2.73 -7.00 -20.98
CA ILE A 88 -2.66 -5.68 -21.62
C ILE A 88 -1.28 -5.45 -22.24
N THR A 89 -0.21 -5.75 -21.50
CA THR A 89 1.17 -5.64 -22.00
C THR A 89 1.39 -6.51 -23.23
N ALA A 90 0.88 -7.75 -23.23
CA ALA A 90 0.97 -8.63 -24.39
C ALA A 90 0.20 -8.08 -25.60
N ARG A 91 -1.01 -7.53 -25.39
CA ARG A 91 -1.79 -6.90 -26.47
C ARG A 91 -1.09 -5.68 -27.04
N MET A 92 -0.49 -4.84 -26.21
CA MET A 92 0.27 -3.67 -26.66
C MET A 92 1.50 -4.06 -27.48
N ARG A 93 2.24 -5.09 -27.03
CA ARG A 93 3.38 -5.64 -27.80
C ARG A 93 2.92 -6.18 -29.15
N MET A 94 1.83 -6.94 -29.18
CA MET A 94 1.25 -7.46 -30.42
C MET A 94 0.84 -6.34 -31.38
N TYR A 95 0.18 -5.29 -30.86
CA TYR A 95 -0.18 -4.12 -31.66
C TYR A 95 1.06 -3.44 -32.25
N LYS A 96 2.11 -3.25 -31.43
CA LYS A 96 3.37 -2.65 -31.88
C LYS A 96 4.02 -3.47 -32.99
N HIS A 97 4.00 -4.79 -32.89
CA HIS A 97 4.54 -5.68 -33.94
C HIS A 97 3.70 -5.70 -35.22
N GLN A 98 2.37 -5.65 -35.11
CA GLN A 98 1.49 -5.68 -36.29
C GLN A 98 1.47 -4.36 -37.06
N ASN A 99 1.49 -3.23 -36.34
CA ASN A 99 1.31 -1.91 -36.93
C ASN A 99 2.61 -1.10 -37.01
N ASN A 100 3.73 -1.62 -36.48
CA ASN A 100 5.01 -0.91 -36.33
C ASN A 100 4.86 0.47 -35.64
N LYS A 101 3.83 0.62 -34.80
CA LYS A 101 3.48 1.88 -34.13
C LYS A 101 3.13 1.62 -32.68
N VAL A 102 3.59 2.51 -31.79
CA VAL A 102 3.22 2.49 -30.37
C VAL A 102 1.77 2.98 -30.23
N MET A 103 0.98 2.34 -29.37
CA MET A 103 -0.40 2.76 -29.10
C MET A 103 -0.40 4.12 -28.39
N SER A 104 -1.29 5.03 -28.77
CA SER A 104 -1.52 6.26 -28.00
C SER A 104 -2.19 5.92 -26.67
N THR A 105 -2.00 6.77 -25.66
CA THR A 105 -2.61 6.60 -24.33
C THR A 105 -4.13 6.47 -24.41
N GLU A 106 -4.79 7.25 -25.26
CA GLU A 106 -6.25 7.16 -25.48
C GLU A 106 -6.68 5.82 -26.11
N ALA A 107 -5.88 5.27 -27.03
CA ALA A 107 -6.16 3.97 -27.63
C ALA A 107 -5.95 2.83 -26.62
N VAL A 108 -4.93 2.93 -25.77
CA VAL A 108 -4.72 2.03 -24.63
C VAL A 108 -5.91 2.12 -23.68
N ALA A 109 -6.42 3.32 -23.44
CA ALA A 109 -7.54 3.54 -22.54
C ALA A 109 -8.81 2.81 -23.00
N GLN A 110 -9.14 2.95 -24.28
CA GLN A 110 -10.28 2.26 -24.88
C GLN A 110 -10.09 0.74 -24.90
N MET A 111 -8.87 0.27 -25.14
CA MET A 111 -8.55 -1.16 -25.11
C MET A 111 -8.73 -1.76 -23.71
N ILE A 112 -8.31 -1.05 -22.66
CA ILE A 112 -8.48 -1.46 -21.25
C ILE A 112 -9.96 -1.53 -20.90
N SER A 113 -10.74 -0.48 -21.21
CA SER A 113 -12.19 -0.45 -20.99
C SER A 113 -12.88 -1.68 -21.63
N THR A 114 -12.55 -1.95 -22.89
CA THR A 114 -13.13 -3.10 -23.63
C THR A 114 -12.69 -4.45 -23.02
N ALA A 115 -11.43 -4.55 -22.57
CA ALA A 115 -10.90 -5.76 -21.95
C ALA A 115 -11.57 -6.08 -20.61
N LEU A 116 -11.84 -5.06 -19.79
CA LEU A 116 -12.58 -5.20 -18.54
C LEU A 116 -14.04 -5.56 -18.79
N TYR A 117 -14.68 -4.88 -19.75
CA TYR A 117 -16.08 -5.13 -20.10
C TYR A 117 -16.33 -6.55 -20.62
N TYR A 118 -15.37 -7.13 -21.34
CA TYR A 118 -15.46 -8.52 -21.80
C TYR A 118 -15.66 -9.53 -20.66
N LYS A 119 -15.17 -9.21 -19.46
CA LYS A 119 -15.28 -10.05 -18.25
C LYS A 119 -16.42 -9.62 -17.32
N ARG A 120 -17.42 -8.87 -17.80
CA ARG A 120 -18.54 -8.35 -16.97
C ARG A 120 -19.20 -9.35 -16.00
N PHE A 121 -19.39 -10.61 -16.40
CA PHE A 121 -20.03 -11.62 -15.54
C PHE A 121 -19.08 -12.25 -14.49
N PHE A 122 -17.77 -12.08 -14.67
CA PHE A 122 -16.75 -12.46 -13.72
C PHE A 122 -15.60 -11.45 -13.83
N PRO A 123 -15.78 -10.23 -13.26
CA PRO A 123 -14.89 -9.10 -13.50
C PRO A 123 -13.54 -9.32 -12.85
N TYR A 124 -12.53 -8.61 -13.36
CA TYR A 124 -11.28 -8.43 -12.62
C TYR A 124 -11.53 -7.47 -11.47
N TYR A 125 -11.23 -7.88 -10.24
CA TYR A 125 -11.47 -7.04 -9.06
C TYR A 125 -10.31 -6.07 -8.86
N ILE A 126 -10.22 -5.11 -9.76
CA ILE A 126 -9.17 -4.10 -9.77
C ILE A 126 -9.75 -2.70 -9.77
N SER A 127 -9.04 -1.77 -9.14
CA SER A 127 -9.25 -0.33 -9.27
C SER A 127 -7.99 0.26 -9.87
N SER A 128 -8.11 0.87 -11.05
CA SER A 128 -6.95 1.25 -11.85
C SER A 128 -7.07 2.64 -12.45
N ILE A 129 -5.93 3.30 -12.56
CA ILE A 129 -5.77 4.58 -13.22
C ILE A 129 -4.70 4.42 -14.30
N LEU A 130 -5.00 4.86 -15.51
CA LEU A 130 -4.02 4.99 -16.60
C LEU A 130 -3.56 6.44 -16.67
N ALA A 131 -2.27 6.67 -16.52
CA ALA A 131 -1.64 7.98 -16.65
C ALA A 131 -0.70 7.98 -17.86
N GLY A 132 -0.68 9.08 -18.60
CA GLY A 132 0.27 9.25 -19.69
C GLY A 132 0.13 10.60 -20.38
N LEU A 133 0.78 10.71 -21.54
CA LEU A 133 0.64 11.86 -22.41
C LEU A 133 -0.25 11.54 -23.61
N ASP A 134 -1.04 12.52 -24.00
CA ASP A 134 -1.84 12.50 -25.22
C ASP A 134 -0.96 12.76 -26.45
N ALA A 135 -1.46 12.53 -27.66
CA ALA A 135 -0.75 12.81 -28.91
C ALA A 135 -0.37 14.31 -29.06
N SER A 136 -1.04 15.19 -28.31
CA SER A 136 -0.73 16.63 -28.24
C SER A 136 0.30 16.99 -27.16
N GLY A 137 0.91 16.01 -26.49
CA GLY A 137 1.85 16.23 -25.39
C GLY A 137 1.21 16.65 -24.06
N LYS A 138 -0.13 16.65 -23.97
CA LYS A 138 -0.84 17.02 -22.74
C LYS A 138 -1.00 15.84 -21.80
N GLY A 139 -0.88 16.08 -20.50
CA GLY A 139 -1.20 15.10 -19.48
C GLY A 139 -2.64 14.57 -19.62
N CYS A 140 -2.80 13.26 -19.61
CA CYS A 140 -4.12 12.62 -19.59
C CYS A 140 -4.16 11.50 -18.56
N LEU A 141 -5.28 11.47 -17.82
CA LEU A 141 -5.61 10.36 -16.92
C LEU A 141 -6.94 9.74 -17.33
N PHE A 142 -7.01 8.43 -17.16
CA PHE A 142 -8.24 7.67 -17.31
C PHE A 142 -8.48 6.80 -16.09
N ASN A 143 -9.64 6.96 -15.47
CA ASN A 143 -10.09 6.15 -14.34
C ASN A 143 -10.95 4.98 -14.84
N TYR A 144 -10.83 3.83 -14.18
CA TYR A 144 -11.62 2.64 -14.50
C TYR A 144 -12.34 2.06 -13.29
N ASP A 145 -13.57 1.62 -13.54
CA ASP A 145 -14.27 0.69 -12.66
C ASP A 145 -13.98 -0.77 -13.06
N ALA A 146 -14.20 -1.71 -12.15
CA ALA A 146 -14.00 -3.15 -12.36
C ALA A 146 -14.82 -3.73 -13.53
N ILE A 147 -15.91 -3.06 -13.92
CA ILE A 147 -16.76 -3.43 -15.06
C ILE A 147 -16.19 -2.91 -16.40
N GLY A 148 -15.30 -1.90 -16.37
CA GLY A 148 -14.73 -1.29 -17.57
C GLY A 148 -15.35 0.06 -17.97
N HIS A 149 -16.08 0.73 -17.08
CA HIS A 149 -16.34 2.16 -17.25
C HIS A 149 -15.01 2.91 -17.37
N CYS A 150 -14.94 3.90 -18.26
CA CYS A 150 -13.73 4.67 -18.51
C CYS A 150 -14.09 6.15 -18.51
N GLU A 151 -13.44 6.92 -17.65
CA GLU A 151 -13.64 8.37 -17.54
C GLU A 151 -12.31 9.10 -17.66
N ARG A 152 -12.27 10.17 -18.46
CA ARG A 152 -11.10 11.06 -18.56
C ARG A 152 -11.19 12.11 -17.45
N VAL A 153 -10.17 12.15 -16.60
CA VAL A 153 -10.13 13.00 -15.40
C VAL A 153 -8.82 13.78 -15.33
N SER A 154 -8.81 14.91 -14.61
CA SER A 154 -7.59 15.72 -14.39
C SER A 154 -6.80 15.25 -13.17
N TYR A 155 -7.46 14.66 -12.19
CA TYR A 155 -6.85 14.06 -11.01
C TYR A 155 -7.81 13.02 -10.48
N GLU A 156 -7.29 11.96 -9.87
CA GLU A 156 -8.11 10.90 -9.27
C GLU A 156 -7.29 10.11 -8.24
N ALA A 157 -7.99 9.53 -7.27
CA ALA A 157 -7.44 8.51 -6.39
C ALA A 157 -8.27 7.23 -6.49
N CYS A 158 -7.61 6.08 -6.49
CA CYS A 158 -8.26 4.78 -6.50
C CYS A 158 -7.67 3.84 -5.43
N GLY A 159 -8.39 2.75 -5.15
CA GLY A 159 -8.03 1.81 -4.09
C GLY A 159 -8.72 2.11 -2.76
N THR A 160 -8.15 1.64 -1.65
CA THR A 160 -8.78 1.75 -0.32
C THR A 160 -8.74 3.15 0.26
N GLY A 161 -7.67 3.90 0.00
CA GLY A 161 -7.47 5.26 0.48
C GLY A 161 -8.10 6.36 -0.38
N CYS A 162 -8.82 6.01 -1.46
CA CYS A 162 -9.40 7.01 -2.37
C CYS A 162 -10.33 7.99 -1.65
N LEU A 163 -11.16 7.50 -0.73
CA LEU A 163 -12.12 8.31 0.03
C LEU A 163 -11.44 9.37 0.91
N LEU A 164 -10.18 9.14 1.29
CA LEU A 164 -9.38 10.06 2.10
C LEU A 164 -8.57 11.02 1.22
N ALA A 165 -8.06 10.54 0.08
CA ALA A 165 -7.28 11.35 -0.85
C ALA A 165 -8.15 12.31 -1.68
N SER A 166 -9.32 11.87 -2.16
CA SER A 166 -10.16 12.66 -3.07
C SER A 166 -10.56 14.04 -2.51
N PRO A 167 -10.99 14.19 -1.24
CA PRO A 167 -11.30 15.52 -0.69
C PRO A 167 -10.10 16.47 -0.67
N MET A 168 -8.90 15.94 -0.44
CA MET A 168 -7.67 16.72 -0.46
C MET A 168 -7.34 17.17 -1.88
N LEU A 169 -7.47 16.28 -2.87
CA LEU A 169 -7.26 16.61 -4.28
C LEU A 169 -8.30 17.61 -4.79
N ASP A 170 -9.57 17.46 -4.39
CA ASP A 170 -10.64 18.42 -4.72
C ASP A 170 -10.37 19.81 -4.14
N ASN A 171 -9.75 19.90 -2.96
CA ASN A 171 -9.35 21.17 -2.37
C ASN A 171 -8.10 21.74 -3.06
N LYS A 172 -7.03 20.97 -3.23
CA LYS A 172 -5.71 21.49 -3.67
C LYS A 172 -5.55 21.58 -5.18
N VAL A 173 -6.11 20.64 -5.93
CA VAL A 173 -5.95 20.54 -7.39
C VAL A 173 -7.20 21.07 -8.09
N GLY A 174 -8.37 20.53 -7.72
CA GLY A 174 -9.63 20.91 -8.36
C GLY A 174 -10.18 22.26 -7.93
N LEU A 175 -9.79 22.74 -6.74
CA LEU A 175 -10.30 23.97 -6.12
C LEU A 175 -11.85 23.99 -6.03
N LYS A 176 -12.50 22.81 -6.04
CA LYS A 176 -13.96 22.66 -6.17
C LYS A 176 -14.73 23.21 -4.98
N ASN A 177 -14.11 23.19 -3.81
CA ASN A 177 -14.71 23.60 -2.54
C ASN A 177 -14.32 25.03 -2.13
N MET A 178 -13.78 25.83 -3.06
CA MET A 178 -13.39 27.23 -2.80
C MET A 178 -14.19 28.21 -3.67
N GLU A 179 -14.56 29.34 -3.08
CA GLU A 179 -15.25 30.44 -3.77
C GLU A 179 -14.25 31.49 -4.26
N ASN A 180 -14.53 32.11 -5.41
CA ASN A 180 -13.72 33.19 -6.02
C ASN A 180 -12.29 32.79 -6.43
N VAL A 181 -12.08 31.55 -6.85
CA VAL A 181 -10.75 31.07 -7.27
C VAL A 181 -10.65 30.96 -8.79
N ILE A 182 -9.52 31.40 -9.33
CA ILE A 182 -9.17 31.23 -10.74
C ILE A 182 -8.47 29.88 -10.89
N PHE A 183 -9.02 28.99 -11.71
CA PHE A 183 -8.39 27.71 -12.00
C PHE A 183 -7.06 27.95 -12.72
N LYS A 184 -5.95 27.60 -12.07
CA LYS A 184 -4.61 27.63 -12.63
C LYS A 184 -4.13 26.18 -12.78
N PRO A 185 -3.52 25.82 -13.91
CA PRO A 185 -2.79 24.56 -14.02
C PRO A 185 -1.74 24.47 -12.90
N ILE A 186 -1.74 23.34 -12.20
CA ILE A 186 -0.76 23.06 -11.16
C ILE A 186 0.61 22.83 -11.79
N ASP A 187 1.67 23.26 -11.10
CA ASP A 187 3.05 23.04 -11.52
C ASP A 187 3.53 21.63 -11.12
N ILE A 188 4.57 21.11 -11.77
CA ILE A 188 5.08 19.75 -11.52
C ILE A 188 5.48 19.57 -10.06
N ASP A 189 6.22 20.53 -9.50
CA ASP A 189 6.73 20.46 -8.14
C ASP A 189 5.59 20.53 -7.11
N ASP A 190 4.63 21.43 -7.35
CA ASP A 190 3.43 21.57 -6.52
C ASP A 190 2.57 20.29 -6.54
N ALA A 191 2.38 19.70 -7.72
CA ALA A 191 1.63 18.46 -7.86
C ALA A 191 2.32 17.29 -7.16
N LEU A 192 3.65 17.22 -7.24
CA LEU A 192 4.45 16.20 -6.56
C LEU A 192 4.36 16.34 -5.03
N ASN A 193 4.36 17.56 -4.51
CA ASN A 193 4.14 17.83 -3.08
C ASN A 193 2.71 17.45 -2.65
N VAL A 194 1.69 17.77 -3.44
CA VAL A 194 0.30 17.37 -3.18
C VAL A 194 0.16 15.85 -3.13
N ILE A 195 0.83 15.10 -4.01
CA ILE A 195 0.80 13.64 -3.98
C ILE A 195 1.48 13.10 -2.71
N LYS A 196 2.64 13.62 -2.32
CA LYS A 196 3.33 13.22 -1.08
C LYS A 196 2.45 13.47 0.15
N ASP A 197 1.86 14.65 0.25
CA ASP A 197 0.97 15.02 1.34
C ASP A 197 -0.28 14.12 1.38
N ALA A 198 -0.85 13.79 0.22
CA ALA A 198 -2.01 12.89 0.12
C ALA A 198 -1.67 11.50 0.67
N PHE A 199 -0.50 10.97 0.32
CA PHE A 199 -0.07 9.67 0.82
C PHE A 199 0.26 9.68 2.31
N ILE A 200 0.76 10.79 2.86
CA ILE A 200 0.96 10.94 4.32
C ILE A 200 -0.38 10.86 5.05
N VAL A 201 -1.37 11.66 4.61
CA VAL A 201 -2.72 11.70 5.24
C VAL A 201 -3.42 10.35 5.14
N VAL A 202 -3.34 9.70 3.98
CA VAL A 202 -3.95 8.38 3.78
C VAL A 202 -3.26 7.34 4.66
N ALA A 203 -1.93 7.31 4.73
CA ALA A 203 -1.19 6.32 5.51
C ALA A 203 -1.44 6.42 7.03
N GLU A 204 -1.79 7.59 7.55
CA GLU A 204 -2.16 7.75 8.97
C GLU A 204 -3.52 7.14 9.33
N ARG A 205 -4.42 6.99 8.35
CA ARG A 205 -5.83 6.64 8.58
C ARG A 205 -6.26 5.33 7.95
N ASP A 206 -5.68 4.96 6.82
CA ASP A 206 -5.96 3.72 6.12
C ASP A 206 -4.95 2.63 6.50
N ILE A 207 -5.44 1.51 7.01
CA ILE A 207 -4.60 0.38 7.42
C ILE A 207 -3.96 -0.34 6.23
N PHE A 208 -4.57 -0.25 5.05
CA PHE A 208 -4.15 -0.98 3.86
C PHE A 208 -3.06 -0.25 3.06
N THR A 209 -2.84 1.03 3.33
CA THR A 209 -1.89 1.90 2.62
C THR A 209 -0.68 2.20 3.52
N GLY A 210 0.53 2.25 2.95
CA GLY A 210 1.71 2.80 3.65
C GLY A 210 3.06 2.25 3.20
N ASP A 211 4.04 2.33 4.11
CA ASP A 211 5.45 1.98 3.92
C ASP A 211 6.20 2.98 3.01
N SER A 212 6.33 2.69 1.72
CA SER A 212 6.97 3.58 0.75
C SER A 212 6.02 3.94 -0.37
N VAL A 213 6.23 5.10 -0.99
CA VAL A 213 5.45 5.59 -2.13
C VAL A 213 6.35 5.61 -3.35
N ASP A 214 6.00 4.83 -4.35
CA ASP A 214 6.62 4.88 -5.67
C ASP A 214 5.88 5.94 -6.50
N ILE A 215 6.62 6.87 -7.09
CA ILE A 215 6.08 7.99 -7.88
C ILE A 215 6.73 7.96 -9.27
N ASN A 216 5.90 7.93 -10.30
CA ASN A 216 6.34 8.07 -11.69
C ASN A 216 5.87 9.42 -12.24
N VAL A 217 6.82 10.24 -12.66
CA VAL A 217 6.58 11.50 -13.36
C VAL A 217 6.76 11.24 -14.86
N ILE A 218 5.72 11.51 -15.63
CA ILE A 218 5.65 11.25 -17.08
C ILE A 218 5.72 12.60 -17.79
N THR A 219 6.76 12.78 -18.60
CA THR A 219 7.00 13.97 -19.43
C THR A 219 7.32 13.53 -20.86
N GLU A 220 7.49 14.48 -21.79
CA GLU A 220 7.88 14.17 -23.18
C GLU A 220 9.23 13.45 -23.26
N ASP A 221 10.15 13.75 -22.33
CA ASP A 221 11.47 13.14 -22.24
C ASP A 221 11.44 11.68 -21.75
N GLY A 222 10.35 11.27 -21.10
CA GLY A 222 10.12 9.90 -20.63
C GLY A 222 9.54 9.82 -19.22
N ILE A 223 9.78 8.68 -18.56
CA ILE A 223 9.28 8.36 -17.23
C ILE A 223 10.41 8.45 -16.21
N GLU A 224 10.34 9.43 -15.32
CA GLU A 224 11.23 9.55 -14.16
C GLU A 224 10.61 8.85 -12.95
N ARG A 225 11.40 7.99 -12.30
CA ARG A 225 10.97 7.24 -11.11
C ARG A 225 11.58 7.86 -9.87
N SER A 226 10.72 8.27 -8.95
CA SER A 226 11.09 8.73 -7.62
C SER A 226 10.49 7.78 -6.58
N LYS A 227 11.22 7.54 -5.51
CA LYS A 227 10.73 6.79 -4.35
C LYS A 227 10.74 7.68 -3.13
N PHE A 228 9.62 7.67 -2.40
CA PHE A 228 9.43 8.46 -1.19
C PHE A 228 9.12 7.52 -0.02
N ASP A 229 10.06 7.36 0.90
CA ASP A 229 9.86 6.56 2.10
C ASP A 229 9.12 7.38 3.16
N GLN A 230 7.92 6.92 3.56
CA GLN A 230 7.08 7.65 4.52
C GLN A 230 7.63 7.55 5.95
N ILE A 231 8.38 6.49 6.24
CA ILE A 231 8.85 6.14 7.59
C ILE A 231 9.99 7.07 8.06
N GLU A 232 10.82 7.59 7.15
CA GLU A 232 11.96 8.44 7.53
C GLU A 232 11.56 9.87 7.92
N ASN A 233 10.40 10.35 7.47
CA ASN A 233 9.94 11.72 7.74
C ASN A 233 9.02 11.84 8.96
N ASN A 234 8.58 10.71 9.54
CA ASN A 234 7.91 10.71 10.83
C ASN A 234 8.96 10.87 11.93
N ALA A 235 9.32 12.12 12.24
CA ALA A 235 10.21 12.51 13.34
C ALA A 235 9.86 11.87 14.70
N HIS A 236 8.64 11.35 14.86
CA HIS A 236 8.21 10.60 16.05
C HIS A 236 8.82 9.19 16.21
N PHE A 237 9.41 8.59 15.16
CA PHE A 237 10.04 7.27 15.27
C PHE A 237 11.51 7.33 15.73
N GLU A 238 12.19 8.46 15.60
CA GLU A 238 13.54 8.62 16.16
C GLU A 238 13.51 8.62 17.68
N ASP A 239 12.44 9.13 18.28
CA ASP A 239 12.16 9.01 19.71
C ASP A 239 11.91 7.55 20.16
N LEU A 240 11.54 6.64 19.26
CA LEU A 240 11.40 5.21 19.56
C LEU A 240 12.70 4.41 19.42
N LYS A 241 13.72 4.92 18.70
CA LYS A 241 15.05 4.30 18.67
C LYS A 241 15.67 4.22 20.07
N CYS A 242 15.32 5.16 20.98
CA CYS A 242 15.79 5.10 22.36
C CYS A 242 15.16 3.97 23.19
N TYR A 243 13.99 3.44 22.80
CA TYR A 243 13.36 2.28 23.45
C TYR A 243 14.00 0.94 23.06
N PHE A 244 14.60 0.86 21.88
CA PHE A 244 15.22 -0.36 21.33
C PHE A 244 16.76 -0.36 21.40
N ASP A 245 17.40 0.59 22.08
CA ASP A 245 18.84 0.52 22.33
C ASP A 245 19.15 -0.68 23.27
N PRO A 246 19.85 -1.74 22.82
CA PRO A 246 20.18 -2.91 23.65
C PRO A 246 21.06 -2.58 24.86
N SER A 247 21.56 -1.34 24.97
CA SER A 247 22.32 -0.86 26.11
C SER A 247 21.53 -0.99 27.44
N TRP A 248 20.19 -0.92 27.43
CA TRP A 248 19.38 -1.15 28.64
C TRP A 248 19.40 -2.61 29.10
N ILE A 249 19.46 -3.56 28.15
CA ILE A 249 19.57 -5.01 28.43
C ILE A 249 20.93 -5.29 29.10
N LYS A 250 22.00 -4.62 28.64
CA LYS A 250 23.33 -4.73 29.27
C LYS A 250 23.42 -4.06 30.64
N LYS A 251 22.57 -3.06 30.93
CA LYS A 251 22.58 -2.28 32.18
C LYS A 251 21.71 -2.87 33.30
N LYS A 252 20.72 -3.73 33.00
CA LYS A 252 20.00 -4.48 34.03
C LYS A 252 20.71 -5.79 34.38
N LYS A 253 21.69 -5.72 35.29
CA LYS A 253 21.83 -6.84 36.26
C LYS A 253 20.50 -6.90 36.99
N PHE A 254 19.65 -7.86 36.64
CA PHE A 254 18.42 -8.15 37.38
C PHE A 254 18.84 -8.66 38.77
N ALA A 255 19.12 -7.74 39.69
CA ALA A 255 19.21 -8.04 41.10
C ALA A 255 17.76 -8.27 41.58
N MET A 256 17.29 -9.51 41.52
CA MET A 256 16.07 -9.93 42.22
C MET A 256 16.36 -9.93 43.73
N PRO A 257 15.82 -8.99 44.54
CA PRO A 257 16.17 -8.91 45.96
C PRO A 257 15.42 -9.93 46.83
N HIS A 258 14.52 -10.74 46.25
CA HIS A 258 13.61 -11.61 46.99
C HIS A 258 13.46 -13.01 46.39
N ILE A 259 14.58 -13.69 46.12
CA ILE A 259 14.59 -15.16 46.03
C ILE A 259 15.77 -15.66 46.88
N LYS A 260 15.53 -15.80 48.18
CA LYS A 260 16.49 -16.42 49.14
C LYS A 260 16.35 -17.95 49.21
N ALA A 261 15.66 -18.58 48.27
CA ALA A 261 15.32 -20.00 48.35
C ALA A 261 15.58 -20.74 47.02
N PHE A 262 16.71 -20.53 46.36
CA PHE A 262 17.09 -21.34 45.19
C PHE A 262 18.61 -21.63 44.99
N PRO A 263 19.53 -21.62 46.00
CA PRO A 263 20.88 -22.17 45.77
C PRO A 263 20.90 -23.69 45.62
N GLU A 264 20.09 -24.41 46.42
CA GLU A 264 20.14 -25.89 46.49
C GLU A 264 19.49 -26.58 45.28
N ALA A 265 18.42 -26.00 44.73
CA ALA A 265 17.76 -26.56 43.54
C ALA A 265 18.57 -26.33 42.26
N LEU A 266 19.41 -25.29 42.19
CA LEU A 266 20.30 -25.07 41.06
C LEU A 266 21.50 -26.04 41.09
N SER A 267 22.04 -26.35 42.27
CA SER A 267 23.10 -27.35 42.39
C SER A 267 22.59 -28.76 42.10
N MET A 268 21.38 -29.11 42.55
CA MET A 268 20.77 -30.41 42.24
C MET A 268 20.48 -30.57 40.74
N ALA A 269 20.00 -29.53 40.07
CA ALA A 269 19.73 -29.58 38.62
C ALA A 269 21.02 -29.69 37.78
N LEU A 270 22.11 -29.07 38.23
CA LEU A 270 23.42 -29.17 37.57
C LEU A 270 24.06 -30.55 37.80
N ASP A 271 23.94 -31.13 38.99
CA ASP A 271 24.38 -32.51 39.27
C ASP A 271 23.58 -33.55 38.47
N GLU A 272 22.25 -33.38 38.32
CA GLU A 272 21.42 -34.27 37.50
C GLU A 272 21.84 -34.23 36.02
N GLN A 273 22.11 -33.05 35.47
CA GLN A 273 22.59 -32.94 34.09
C GLN A 273 23.98 -33.52 33.89
N GLN A 274 24.88 -33.37 34.86
CA GLN A 274 26.23 -33.91 34.79
C GLN A 274 26.24 -35.45 34.94
N THR A 275 25.32 -36.00 35.72
CA THR A 275 25.12 -37.45 35.85
C THR A 275 24.55 -38.06 34.56
N LEU A 276 23.60 -37.38 33.90
CA LEU A 276 23.03 -37.81 32.62
C LEU A 276 24.06 -37.76 31.47
N LEU A 277 24.91 -36.74 31.44
CA LEU A 277 26.02 -36.63 30.47
C LEU A 277 27.08 -37.71 30.68
N ASN A 278 27.37 -38.09 31.92
CA ASN A 278 28.33 -39.17 32.20
C ASN A 278 27.77 -40.58 31.92
N SER A 279 26.44 -40.78 32.00
CA SER A 279 25.80 -42.06 31.68
C SER A 279 25.62 -42.34 30.18
N SER A 280 25.75 -41.32 29.32
CA SER A 280 25.57 -41.45 27.86
C SER A 280 26.87 -41.74 27.11
N GLY A 281 28.00 -41.87 27.81
CA GLY A 281 29.33 -42.16 27.25
C GLY A 281 29.69 -43.64 27.05
N ASN A 282 28.76 -44.58 27.28
CA ASN A 282 29.00 -46.03 27.11
C ASN A 282 27.91 -46.72 26.26
N PHE A 283 27.79 -46.30 25.01
CA PHE A 283 27.18 -47.12 23.96
C PHE A 283 28.21 -47.29 22.83
N ASN A 284 29.02 -48.35 22.95
CA ASN A 284 29.53 -49.12 21.81
C ASN A 284 28.42 -50.10 21.37
#